data_AF-A0A0M3JQ96-F1
#
_entry.id   AF-A0A0M3JQ96-F1
#
_cell.length_a   1.000
_cell.length_b   1.000
_cell.length_c   1.000
_cell.angle_alpha   90.00
_cell.angle_beta   90.00
_cell.angle_gamma   90.00
#
_symmetry.space_group_name_H-M   'P 1'
#
loop_
_entity.id
_entity.type
_entity.pdbx_description
1 polymer ?
#
loop_
_entity_poly.entity_id
_entity_poly.type
_entity_poly.pdbx_seq_one_letter_code
_entity_poly.pdbx_strand_id
1 'polypeptide(L)'
;LMDVKVFDQELDALEIQTVQKETIHPRKSYKMNSSCADILLFAQYKWHVSRPSLLADSKDVMDNTTTQKYWLDIQLRWGDYDSHDVERYARAKFLDYTTDNMSIYPSPTGVLI
;
A
#
# COMPACT_ATOMS: atom_id res chain seq x y z
N LEU A 1 6.77 -12.31 -1.38
CA LEU A 1 7.92 -12.72 -2.24
C LEU A 1 7.46 -13.08 -3.66
N MET A 2 6.22 -13.55 -3.83
CA MET A 2 5.56 -13.69 -5.15
C MET A 2 5.11 -12.34 -5.75
N ASP A 3 4.83 -11.34 -4.92
CA ASP A 3 4.16 -10.08 -5.33
C ASP A 3 5.00 -9.25 -6.30
N VAL A 4 6.31 -9.17 -6.07
CA VAL A 4 7.21 -8.43 -6.97
C VAL A 4 7.31 -9.09 -8.35
N LYS A 5 7.17 -10.42 -8.46
CA LYS A 5 7.20 -11.06 -9.78
C LYS A 5 6.00 -10.67 -10.64
N VAL A 6 4.86 -10.37 -10.04
CA VAL A 6 3.66 -9.92 -10.77
C VAL A 6 3.91 -8.51 -11.29
N PHE A 7 4.42 -7.60 -10.46
CA PHE A 7 4.75 -6.25 -10.90
C PHE A 7 5.89 -6.21 -11.94
N ASP A 8 6.87 -7.11 -11.83
CA ASP A 8 7.94 -7.24 -12.84
C ASP A 8 7.41 -7.69 -14.21
N GLN A 9 6.29 -8.41 -14.26
CA GLN A 9 5.64 -8.84 -15.52
C GLN A 9 4.79 -7.73 -16.15
N GLU A 10 4.30 -6.79 -15.34
CA GLU A 10 3.36 -5.74 -15.75
C GLU A 10 4.02 -4.35 -15.82
N LEU A 11 5.35 -4.26 -15.85
CA LEU A 11 6.09 -3.00 -15.82
C LEU A 11 5.66 -2.04 -16.93
N ASP A 12 5.64 -2.52 -18.17
CA ASP A 12 5.30 -1.72 -19.34
C ASP A 12 3.82 -1.33 -19.36
N ALA A 13 2.94 -2.27 -18.98
CA ALA A 13 1.49 -2.07 -18.99
C ALA A 13 1.04 -1.04 -17.93
N LEU A 14 1.72 -0.99 -16.79
CA LEU A 14 1.43 -0.08 -15.69
C LEU A 14 2.33 1.16 -15.68
N GLU A 15 3.18 1.36 -16.69
CA GLU A 15 4.15 2.47 -16.76
C GLU A 15 5.06 2.55 -15.51
N ILE A 16 5.46 1.41 -14.97
CA ILE A 16 6.36 1.30 -13.82
C ILE A 16 7.80 1.35 -14.33
N GLN A 17 8.57 2.32 -13.84
CA GLN A 17 10.01 2.40 -14.09
C GLN A 17 10.78 1.34 -13.29
N THR A 18 10.49 1.24 -11.99
CA THR A 18 11.24 0.39 -11.08
C THR A 18 10.35 -0.12 -9.95
N VAL A 19 10.49 -1.40 -9.63
CA VAL A 19 9.91 -2.02 -8.42
C VAL A 19 11.03 -2.18 -7.40
N GLN A 20 10.95 -1.47 -6.28
CA GLN A 20 11.93 -1.51 -5.20
C GLN A 20 11.34 -2.23 -3.98
N LYS A 21 12.02 -3.28 -3.49
CA LYS A 21 11.71 -3.87 -2.19
C LYS A 21 12.41 -3.09 -1.10
N GLU A 22 11.68 -2.71 -0.06
CA GLU A 22 12.25 -2.04 1.09
C GLU A 22 12.96 -3.03 2.02
N THR A 23 13.97 -2.54 2.73
CA THR A 23 14.64 -3.34 3.77
C THR A 23 13.79 -3.28 5.03
N ILE A 24 13.10 -4.38 5.32
CA ILE A 24 12.13 -4.46 6.41
C ILE A 24 12.79 -4.90 7.72
N HIS A 25 12.41 -4.25 8.82
CA HIS A 25 12.84 -4.68 10.15
C HIS A 25 12.28 -6.08 10.48
N PRO A 26 13.06 -7.03 11.05
CA PRO A 26 12.62 -8.41 11.27
C PRO A 26 11.32 -8.58 12.08
N ARG A 27 11.00 -7.58 12.91
CA ARG A 27 9.80 -7.55 13.76
C ARG A 27 8.60 -6.79 13.18
N LYS A 28 8.72 -6.22 11.97
CA LYS A 28 7.65 -5.42 11.36
C LYS A 28 6.38 -6.24 11.18
N SER A 29 6.51 -7.49 10.74
CA SER A 29 5.40 -8.38 10.37
C SER A 29 4.37 -8.66 11.47
N TYR A 30 4.72 -8.41 12.73
CA TYR A 30 3.82 -8.58 13.87
C TYR A 30 3.74 -7.33 14.77
N LYS A 31 4.26 -6.19 14.30
CA LYS A 31 4.16 -4.90 14.98
C LYS A 31 2.89 -4.19 14.50
N MET A 32 1.90 -4.06 15.39
CA MET A 32 0.54 -3.58 15.05
C MET A 32 0.28 -2.10 15.37
N ASN A 33 1.27 -1.40 15.92
CA ASN A 33 1.17 0.00 16.32
C ASN A 33 1.90 0.98 15.39
N SER A 34 2.64 0.47 14.39
CA SER A 34 3.31 1.28 13.38
C SER A 34 3.74 0.39 12.22
N SER A 35 3.79 0.93 11.01
CA SER A 35 4.27 0.23 9.83
C SER A 35 5.18 1.10 8.95
N CYS A 36 5.64 0.53 7.83
CA CYS A 36 6.42 1.18 6.78
C CYS A 36 6.13 0.49 5.44
N ALA A 37 6.52 1.06 4.31
CA ALA A 37 6.36 0.38 3.02
C ALA A 37 7.16 -0.95 2.97
N ASP A 38 6.63 -1.98 2.31
CA ASP A 38 7.37 -3.20 1.93
C ASP A 38 7.89 -3.12 0.50
N ILE A 39 7.10 -2.51 -0.39
CA ILE A 39 7.41 -2.33 -1.80
C ILE A 39 7.15 -0.88 -2.17
N LEU A 40 8.03 -0.30 -2.97
CA LEU A 40 7.90 1.01 -3.55
C LEU A 40 7.97 0.90 -5.08
N LEU A 41 6.93 1.41 -5.74
CA LEU A 41 6.85 1.51 -7.19
C LEU A 41 7.23 2.94 -7.61
N PHE A 42 8.09 3.04 -8.62
CA PHE A 42 8.44 4.31 -9.25
C PHE A 42 7.76 4.39 -10.61
N ALA A 43 6.97 5.45 -10.84
CA ALA A 43 6.32 5.68 -12.12
C ALA A 43 7.34 6.18 -13.15
N GLN A 44 7.18 5.79 -14.41
CA GLN A 44 7.99 6.30 -15.52
C GLN A 44 7.77 7.80 -15.76
N TYR A 45 6.55 8.29 -15.53
CA TYR A 45 6.22 9.71 -15.58
C TYR A 45 5.38 10.16 -14.39
N LYS A 46 4.06 9.96 -14.45
CA LYS A 46 3.09 10.34 -13.43
C LYS A 46 1.86 9.43 -13.53
N TRP A 47 1.44 8.87 -12.40
CA TRP A 47 0.16 8.18 -12.31
C TRP A 47 -0.92 9.11 -11.78
N HIS A 48 -2.07 9.11 -12.42
CA HIS A 48 -3.30 9.62 -11.85
C HIS A 48 -3.77 8.68 -10.76
N VAL A 49 -4.06 9.22 -9.57
CA VAL A 49 -4.50 8.43 -8.42
C VAL A 49 -5.89 8.86 -7.97
N SER A 50 -6.67 7.90 -7.50
CA SER A 50 -7.96 8.13 -6.86
C SER A 50 -7.78 8.56 -5.40
N ARG A 51 -8.90 8.96 -4.79
CA ARG A 51 -8.99 9.03 -3.33
C ARG A 51 -8.96 7.61 -2.73
N PRO A 52 -8.53 7.45 -1.47
CA PRO A 52 -8.53 6.14 -0.82
C PRO A 52 -9.92 5.48 -0.86
N SER A 53 -9.97 4.27 -1.39
CA SER A 53 -11.18 3.44 -1.53
C SER A 53 -10.87 1.99 -1.14
N LEU A 54 -11.91 1.16 -1.04
CA LEU A 54 -11.76 -0.26 -0.77
C LEU A 54 -11.48 -1.01 -2.08
N LEU A 55 -10.73 -2.11 -2.01
CA LEU A 55 -10.38 -2.93 -3.18
C LEU A 55 -11.59 -3.43 -3.98
N ALA A 56 -12.71 -3.69 -3.31
CA ALA A 56 -13.95 -4.16 -3.94
C ALA A 56 -14.83 -3.02 -4.48
N ASP A 57 -14.48 -1.76 -4.23
CA ASP A 57 -15.19 -0.63 -4.82
C ASP A 57 -14.83 -0.49 -6.31
N SER A 58 -15.82 -0.15 -7.12
CA SER A 58 -15.69 0.01 -8.58
C SER A 58 -15.99 1.43 -9.05
N LYS A 59 -16.24 2.34 -8.10
CA LYS A 59 -16.65 3.73 -8.37
C LYS A 59 -15.50 4.72 -8.18
N ASP A 60 -14.26 4.25 -8.34
CA ASP A 60 -13.09 5.09 -8.23
C ASP A 60 -13.09 6.17 -9.31
N VAL A 61 -12.99 7.41 -8.85
CA VAL A 61 -12.76 8.56 -9.71
C VAL A 61 -11.29 8.94 -9.57
N MET A 62 -10.56 8.82 -10.67
CA MET A 62 -9.19 9.32 -10.75
C MET A 62 -9.24 10.84 -10.75
N ASP A 63 -8.83 11.45 -9.63
CA ASP A 63 -8.78 12.90 -9.49
C ASP A 63 -7.58 13.46 -10.28
N ASN A 64 -7.46 14.80 -10.35
CA ASN A 64 -6.28 15.47 -10.92
C ASN A 64 -5.00 15.32 -10.07
N THR A 65 -5.04 14.56 -8.98
CA THR A 65 -3.87 14.28 -8.16
C THR A 65 -2.98 13.28 -8.87
N THR A 66 -1.70 13.63 -9.01
CA THR A 66 -0.70 12.76 -9.65
C THR A 66 0.39 12.37 -8.67
N THR A 67 0.93 11.16 -8.80
CA THR A 67 2.09 10.70 -8.03
C THR A 67 3.16 10.08 -8.93
N GLN A 68 4.40 10.04 -8.44
CA GLN A 68 5.52 9.34 -9.07
C GLN A 68 6.02 8.16 -8.22
N LYS A 69 5.50 8.01 -7.01
CA LYS A 69 5.89 6.99 -6.05
C LYS A 69 4.66 6.38 -5.41
N TYR A 70 4.54 5.07 -5.47
CA TYR A 70 3.40 4.35 -4.90
C TYR A 70 3.88 3.21 -4.00
N TRP A 71 3.49 3.22 -2.73
CA TRP A 71 3.92 2.20 -1.78
C TRP A 71 2.87 1.11 -1.58
N LEU A 72 3.34 -0.08 -1.23
CA LEU A 72 2.53 -1.20 -0.77
C LEU A 72 3.00 -1.59 0.64
N ASP A 73 2.05 -1.72 1.57
CA ASP A 73 2.27 -2.24 2.92
C ASP A 73 1.42 -3.49 3.15
N ILE A 74 2.07 -4.60 3.48
CA ILE A 74 1.45 -5.92 3.66
C ILE A 74 1.30 -6.17 5.15
N GLN A 75 0.05 -6.20 5.62
CA GLN A 75 -0.32 -6.41 7.01
C GLN A 75 -0.87 -7.81 7.22
N LEU A 76 -0.14 -8.60 8.01
CA LEU A 76 -0.63 -9.89 8.47
C LEU A 76 -1.49 -9.69 9.71
N ARG A 77 -2.66 -10.33 9.76
CA ARG A 77 -3.47 -10.40 10.97
C ARG A 77 -3.94 -11.83 11.23
N TRP A 78 -4.15 -12.12 12.50
CA TRP A 78 -4.92 -13.27 12.93
C TRP A 78 -6.19 -12.75 13.61
N GLY A 79 -7.34 -12.91 12.94
CA GLY A 79 -8.63 -12.52 13.52
C GLY A 79 -9.08 -13.48 14.61
N ASP A 80 -10.00 -13.01 15.45
CA ASP A 80 -10.78 -13.84 16.37
C ASP A 80 -12.26 -13.86 15.97
N TYR A 81 -13.10 -14.48 16.80
CA TYR A 81 -14.53 -14.66 16.53
C TYR A 81 -15.28 -13.33 16.36
N ASP A 82 -14.88 -12.28 17.11
CA ASP A 82 -15.56 -10.99 17.10
C ASP A 82 -14.91 -9.99 16.11
N SER A 83 -13.64 -10.22 15.74
CA SER A 83 -12.85 -9.35 14.88
C SER A 83 -12.36 -10.05 13.60
N HIS A 84 -13.29 -10.35 12.70
CA HIS A 84 -12.99 -11.01 11.41
C HIS A 84 -13.22 -10.14 10.17
N ASP A 85 -13.74 -8.91 10.31
CA ASP A 85 -13.97 -8.01 9.17
C ASP A 85 -12.65 -7.42 8.67
N VAL A 86 -12.22 -7.80 7.45
CA VAL A 86 -10.96 -7.39 6.85
C VAL A 86 -10.99 -6.00 6.23
N GLU A 87 -12.10 -5.62 5.59
CA GLU A 87 -12.22 -4.33 4.92
C GLU A 87 -12.24 -3.20 5.94
N ARG A 88 -13.00 -3.36 7.01
CA ARG A 88 -13.05 -2.39 8.11
C ARG A 88 -11.67 -2.22 8.76
N TYR A 89 -10.94 -3.32 8.95
CA TYR A 89 -9.60 -3.29 9.53
C TYR A 89 -8.59 -2.62 8.61
N ALA A 90 -8.54 -3.01 7.33
CA ALA A 90 -7.61 -2.44 6.36
C ALA A 90 -7.80 -0.93 6.24
N ARG A 91 -9.05 -0.47 6.15
CA ARG A 91 -9.38 0.96 6.13
C ARG A 91 -8.96 1.67 7.42
N ALA A 92 -9.26 1.09 8.59
CA ALA A 92 -8.88 1.69 9.87
C ALA A 92 -7.35 1.80 10.00
N LYS A 93 -6.60 0.73 9.70
CA LYS A 93 -5.13 0.73 9.75
C LYS A 93 -4.50 1.65 8.73
N PHE A 94 -5.05 1.73 7.52
CA PHE A 94 -4.60 2.67 6.52
C PHE A 94 -4.70 4.11 7.05
N LEU A 95 -5.85 4.49 7.62
CA LEU A 95 -6.04 5.83 8.19
C LEU A 95 -5.13 6.05 9.40
N ASP A 96 -5.04 5.09 10.32
CA ASP A 96 -4.19 5.20 11.51
C ASP A 96 -2.71 5.40 11.11
N TYR A 97 -2.17 4.54 10.24
CA TYR A 97 -0.75 4.59 9.88
C TYR A 97 -0.38 5.77 8.98
N THR A 98 -1.30 6.29 8.17
CA THR A 98 -1.00 7.43 7.29
C THR A 98 -1.19 8.78 7.99
N THR A 99 -1.87 8.81 9.13
CA THR A 99 -2.09 10.04 9.92
C THR A 99 -1.20 10.13 11.15
N ASP A 100 -0.70 9.00 11.67
CA ASP A 100 0.22 8.96 12.80
C ASP A 100 1.68 9.26 12.39
N ASN A 101 2.41 9.93 13.28
CA ASN A 101 3.82 10.29 13.08
C ASN A 101 4.79 9.13 13.34
N MET A 102 4.33 7.99 13.88
CA MET A 102 5.19 6.82 14.13
C MET A 102 5.48 6.01 12.87
N SER A 103 4.57 6.01 11.89
CA SER A 103 4.73 5.28 10.63
C SER A 103 5.27 6.23 9.57
N ILE A 104 6.31 5.80 8.86
CA ILE A 104 6.95 6.64 7.84
C ILE A 104 6.80 5.95 6.49
N TYR A 105 6.07 6.61 5.59
CA TYR A 105 5.92 6.18 4.20
C TYR A 105 6.69 7.12 3.25
N PRO A 106 7.25 6.58 2.15
CA PRO A 106 8.08 7.33 1.21
C PRO A 106 7.28 8.28 0.30
N SER A 107 5.95 8.18 0.28
CA SER A 107 5.03 9.07 -0.44
C SER A 107 3.64 9.07 0.24
N PRO A 108 2.78 10.07 -0.04
CA PRO A 108 1.43 10.12 0.52
C PRO A 108 0.42 9.20 -0.20
N THR A 109 0.87 8.39 -1.16
CA THR A 109 0.02 7.56 -2.02
C THR A 109 0.47 6.11 -1.99
N GLY A 110 -0.44 5.21 -1.66
CA GLY A 110 -0.17 3.78 -1.64
C GLY A 110 -1.37 2.96 -1.21
N VAL A 111 -1.14 1.67 -1.00
CA VAL A 111 -2.15 0.69 -0.62
C VAL A 111 -1.68 -0.13 0.58
N LEU A 112 -2.59 -0.37 1.51
CA LEU A 112 -2.41 -1.31 2.61
C LEU A 112 -3.20 -2.57 2.29
N ILE A 113 -2.51 -3.72 2.28
CA ILE A 113 -3.03 -5.04 1.94
C ILE A 113 -3.08 -5.90 3.20
#